data_AF-A0A7V9S3G7-F1
#
_entry.id   AF-A0A7V9S3G7-F1
#
_cell.length_a   1.000
_cell.length_b   1.000
_cell.length_c   1.000
_cell.angle_alpha   90.00
_cell.angle_beta   90.00
_cell.angle_gamma   90.00
#
_symmetry.space_group_name_H-M   'P 1'
#
loop_
_entity.id
_entity.type
_entity.pdbx_description
1 polymer ?
#
loop_
_entity_poly.entity_id
_entity_poly.type
_entity_poly.pdbx_seq_one_letter_code
_entity_poly.pdbx_strand_id
1 'polypeptide(L)' 'MKIGRIFVALLSGLATGVIYGILYAPGKGSETRKRISESSKKLAVDGVDAVKELGQKITHFSHLGNGHNGHEKNE' A
#
# COMPACT_ATOMS: atom_id res chain seq x y z
N MET A 1 9.04 -17.65 -2.65
CA MET A 1 7.62 -17.24 -2.71
C MET A 1 7.40 -16.42 -3.97
N LYS A 2 6.33 -16.66 -4.75
CA LYS A 2 6.11 -15.90 -6.01
C LYS A 2 5.46 -14.54 -5.69
N ILE A 3 6.25 -13.47 -5.63
CA ILE A 3 5.82 -12.09 -5.32
C ILE A 3 4.65 -11.61 -6.19
N GLY A 4 4.55 -12.10 -7.43
CA GLY A 4 3.46 -11.76 -8.34
C GLY A 4 2.06 -12.14 -7.83
N ARG A 5 1.91 -13.23 -7.06
CA ARG A 5 0.61 -13.60 -6.48
C ARG A 5 0.15 -12.62 -5.39
N ILE A 6 1.09 -12.08 -4.62
CA ILE A 6 0.82 -11.12 -3.54
C ILE A 6 0.38 -9.77 -4.13
N PHE A 7 1.05 -9.32 -5.21
CA PHE A 7 0.64 -8.11 -5.94
C PHE A 7 -0.77 -8.22 -6.52
N VAL A 8 -1.12 -9.36 -7.14
CA VAL A 8 -2.46 -9.59 -7.69
C VAL A 8 -3.52 -9.58 -6.58
N ALA A 9 -3.24 -10.23 -5.45
CA ALA A 9 -4.15 -10.24 -4.30
C ALA A 9 -4.39 -8.82 -3.75
N LEU A 10 -3.32 -8.03 -3.57
CA LEU A 10 -3.42 -6.65 -3.09
C LEU A 10 -4.22 -5.76 -4.07
N LEU A 11 -3.94 -5.85 -5.38
CA LEU A 11 -4.68 -5.10 -6.40
C LEU A 11 -6.17 -5.46 -6.40
N SER A 12 -6.49 -6.75 -6.32
CA SER A 12 -7.90 -7.20 -6.26
C SER A 12 -8.61 -6.66 -5.01
N GLY A 13 -7.94 -6.65 -3.86
CA GLY A 13 -8.48 -6.12 -2.61
C GLY A 13 -8.76 -4.62 -2.68
N LEU A 14 -7.85 -3.84 -3.28
CA LEU A 14 -8.02 -2.40 -3.45
C LEU A 14 -9.14 -2.08 -4.44
N ALA A 15 -9.19 -2.77 -5.59
CA ALA A 15 -10.24 -2.57 -6.60
C ALA A 15 -11.63 -2.88 -6.03
N THR A 16 -11.78 -4.03 -5.37
CA THR A 16 -13.04 -4.41 -4.69
C THR A 16 -13.37 -3.40 -3.58
N GLY A 17 -12.40 -2.97 -2.78
CA GLY A 17 -12.59 -1.98 -1.71
C GLY A 17 -13.11 -0.63 -2.22
N VAL A 18 -12.61 -0.14 -3.36
CA VAL A 18 -13.10 1.10 -3.97
C VAL A 18 -14.53 0.96 -4.48
N ILE A 19 -14.85 -0.16 -5.14
CA ILE A 19 -16.21 -0.42 -5.64
C ILE A 19 -17.20 -0.47 -4.47
N TYR A 20 -16.89 -1.22 -3.42
CA TYR A 20 -17.72 -1.29 -2.21
C TYR A 20 -17.80 0.06 -1.47
N GLY A 21 -16.70 0.82 -1.39
CA GLY A 21 -16.68 2.13 -0.75
C GLY A 21 -17.55 3.17 -1.47
N ILE A 22 -17.52 3.19 -2.80
CA ILE A 22 -18.37 4.06 -3.63
C ILE A 22 -19.85 3.65 -3.52
N LEU A 23 -20.14 2.34 -3.53
CA LEU A 23 -21.50 1.81 -3.38
C LEU A 23 -22.10 2.12 -2.01
N TYR A 24 -21.31 1.98 -0.94
CA TYR A 24 -21.78 2.18 0.44
C TYR A 24 -21.91 3.66 0.80
N ALA A 25 -21.03 4.51 0.26
CA ALA A 25 -21.03 5.94 0.53
C ALA A 25 -20.92 6.77 -0.76
N PRO A 26 -22.03 6.92 -1.51
CA PRO A 26 -22.05 7.81 -2.66
C PRO A 26 -22.08 9.27 -2.19
N GLY A 27 -21.01 10.00 -2.49
CA GLY A 27 -20.97 11.45 -2.35
C GLY A 27 -21.79 12.15 -3.45
N LYS A 28 -22.24 13.37 -3.19
CA LYS A 28 -22.88 14.21 -4.23
C LYS A 28 -21.87 14.50 -5.34
N GLY A 29 -22.21 14.18 -6.59
CA GLY A 29 -21.28 14.28 -7.74
C GLY A 29 -20.66 15.67 -7.96
N SER A 30 -21.39 16.75 -7.61
CA SER A 30 -20.88 18.13 -7.67
C SER A 30 -19.71 18.36 -6.69
N GLU A 31 -19.79 17.76 -5.51
CA GLU A 31 -18.78 17.89 -4.46
C GLU A 31 -17.59 16.96 -4.72
N THR A 32 -17.82 15.77 -5.30
CA THR A 32 -16.76 14.83 -5.69
C THR A 32 -15.81 15.43 -6.73
N ARG A 33 -16.31 16.15 -7.74
CA ARG A 33 -15.45 16.78 -8.76
C ARG A 33 -14.59 17.91 -8.18
N LYS A 34 -15.17 18.73 -7.29
CA LYS A 34 -14.45 19.80 -6.59
C LYS A 34 -13.41 19.23 -5.62
N ARG A 35 -13.79 18.23 -4.83
CA ARG A 35 -12.90 17.51 -3.91
C ARG A 35 -11.79 16.76 -4.64
N ILE A 36 -12.01 16.19 -5.82
CA ILE A 36 -10.94 15.60 -6.62
C ILE A 36 -9.91 16.65 -7.01
N SER A 37 -10.33 17.82 -7.48
CA SER A 37 -9.37 18.86 -7.88
C SER A 37 -8.49 19.34 -6.71
N GLU A 38 -9.07 19.47 -5.52
CA GLU A 38 -8.34 19.94 -4.32
C GLU A 38 -7.58 18.81 -3.60
N SER A 39 -8.21 17.64 -3.47
CA SER A 39 -7.67 16.50 -2.72
C SER A 39 -6.64 15.71 -3.51
N SER A 40 -6.68 15.69 -4.86
CA SER A 40 -5.69 14.94 -5.64
C SER A 40 -4.27 15.45 -5.42
N LYS A 41 -4.11 16.77 -5.27
CA LYS A 41 -2.79 17.37 -5.03
C LYS A 41 -2.24 17.01 -3.65
N LYS A 42 -3.12 16.94 -2.64
CA LYS A 42 -2.76 16.60 -1.26
C LYS A 42 -2.57 15.09 -1.06
N LEU A 43 -3.41 14.28 -1.69
CA LEU A 43 -3.37 12.82 -1.63
C LEU A 43 -2.19 12.24 -2.42
N ALA A 44 -1.78 12.88 -3.52
CA ALA A 44 -0.59 12.45 -4.26
C ALA A 44 0.70 12.66 -3.45
N VAL A 45 0.82 13.78 -2.72
CA VAL A 45 1.98 14.03 -1.85
C VAL A 45 1.93 13.12 -0.63
N ASP A 46 0.88 13.22 0.19
CA ASP A 46 0.80 12.50 1.47
C ASP A 46 0.67 10.97 1.27
N GLY A 47 -0.05 10.54 0.22
CA GLY A 47 -0.31 9.12 -0.04
C GLY A 47 0.89 8.38 -0.62
N VAL A 48 1.69 9.03 -1.47
CA VAL A 48 2.93 8.43 -1.99
C VAL A 48 3.96 8.29 -0.87
N ASP A 49 4.07 9.29 0.01
CA ASP A 49 4.98 9.22 1.16
C ASP A 49 4.56 8.12 2.15
N ALA A 50 3.27 7.97 2.44
CA ALA A 50 2.77 6.90 3.30
C ALA A 50 3.07 5.50 2.71
N VAL A 51 2.87 5.30 1.40
CA VAL A 51 3.20 4.03 0.71
C VAL A 51 4.71 3.78 0.71
N LYS A 52 5.51 4.83 0.53
CA LYS A 52 6.97 4.77 0.56
C LYS A 52 7.50 4.39 1.94
N GLU A 53 6.96 4.99 3.01
CA GLU A 53 7.28 4.60 4.39
C GLU A 53 6.85 3.16 4.68
N LEU A 54 5.68 2.72 4.21
CA LEU A 54 5.22 1.35 4.41
C LEU A 54 6.14 0.36 3.70
N GLY A 55 6.51 0.66 2.46
CA GLY A 55 7.49 -0.11 1.69
C GLY A 55 8.83 -0.16 2.40
N GLN A 56 9.32 0.96 2.90
CA GLN A 56 10.56 1.02 3.69
C GLN A 56 10.46 0.22 4.99
N LYS A 57 9.34 0.28 5.73
CA LYS A 57 9.14 -0.52 6.96
C LYS A 57 9.06 -2.02 6.67
N ILE A 58 8.37 -2.44 5.61
CA ILE A 58 8.30 -3.86 5.20
C ILE A 58 9.68 -4.36 4.78
N THR A 59 10.39 -3.55 4.01
CA THR A 59 11.77 -3.84 3.56
C THR A 59 12.65 -3.93 4.81
N HIS A 60 12.59 -2.95 5.72
CA HIS A 60 13.29 -2.93 7.02
C HIS A 60 13.03 -4.17 7.90
N PHE A 61 11.76 -4.53 8.09
CA PHE A 61 11.38 -5.75 8.82
C PHE A 61 11.87 -7.03 8.11
N SER A 62 11.90 -7.03 6.79
CA SER A 62 12.44 -8.15 6.01
C SER A 62 13.96 -8.28 6.15
N HIS A 63 14.67 -7.16 6.39
CA HIS A 63 16.12 -7.18 6.67
C HIS A 63 16.41 -7.62 8.11
N LEU A 64 15.64 -7.14 9.09
CA LEU A 64 15.76 -7.54 10.50
C LEU A 64 15.46 -9.03 10.69
N GLY A 65 14.60 -9.61 9.84
CA GLY A 65 14.33 -11.05 9.82
C GLY A 65 15.41 -11.91 9.15
N ASN A 66 16.38 -11.34 8.43
CA ASN A 66 17.40 -12.09 7.67
C ASN A 66 18.81 -12.01 8.31
N GLY A 67 18.89 -11.79 9.62
CA GLY A 67 20.12 -11.71 10.40
C GLY A 67 20.22 -12.76 11.50
N HIS A 68 20.33 -14.04 11.13
CA HIS A 68 21.08 -15.05 11.90
C HIS A 68 21.34 -16.28 11.01
N ASN A 69 22.38 -16.19 10.18
CA ASN A 69 23.18 -17.36 9.79
C ASN A 69 24.64 -16.93 9.91
N GLY A 70 25.08 -16.94 11.16
CA GLY A 70 26.46 -16.71 11.53
C GLY A 70 26.67 -17.37 12.88
N HIS A 71 26.73 -18.70 12.90
CA HIS A 71 27.66 -19.50 13.71
C HIS A 71 27.33 -20.99 13.62
N GLU A 72 28.00 -21.70 12.71
CA GLU A 72 28.39 -23.11 12.90
C GLU A 72 29.80 -23.22 12.30
N LYS A 73 30.81 -22.89 13.11
CA LYS A 73 31.74 -23.82 13.78
C LYS A 73 32.54 -24.68 12.79
N ASN A 74 33.85 -24.41 12.79
CA ASN A 74 35.00 -25.34 12.69
C ASN A 74 34.81 -26.63 11.89
N GLU A 75 35.58 -26.78 10.81
CA GLU A 75 36.82 -27.57 10.78
C GLU A 75 37.72 -27.08 9.63
#